data_AF-A0A9E5DF48-F1
#
_entry.id   AF-A0A9E5DF48-F1
#
_cell.length_a   1.000
_cell.length_b   1.000
_cell.length_c   1.000
_cell.angle_alpha   90.00
_cell.angle_beta   90.00
_cell.angle_gamma   90.00
#
_symmetry.space_group_name_H-M   'P 1'
#
loop_
_entity.id
_entity.type
_entity.pdbx_description
1 polymer ?
#
loop_
_entity_poly.entity_id
_entity_poly.type
_entity_poly.pdbx_seq_one_letter_code
_entity_poly.pdbx_strand_id
1 'polypeptide(L)'
;MIIVGFEAAHCSLKGTVSMGEDELSSLVSAISFNKEKPVLHVIPGVLLALFTLTSLYYTQVYLRDLSIPPLFSPVAALLLAFTASSTVSVFYMLRLVKKHLYESSITAYYFTRGKDFKGALSYVRNAIESSTLPSPVTGMLLVFMLPVLGYLVLLVMVKRALVKHVIEEERTLLGYSRVRDYSSASIAMDLALSIISMGLYTSLLAFKIIGLFNNHVSVVHGNHPNPPAPLAYSESAGTGMRGESALRVISAILLVAGLSILYSYMGFPISILSGPSLGLLWFSLNTTIKQYRYSSILVFNVGLAYLLLAIGVVNGVVGYRVYSELLGRSIESLGESLRNLSFQDLTLMIFLNNFYTSIASITPFGSVVLSTGVFNAGVVIGLKLMLSDWPSRIAGLLLMIHPYAILELSGYAVLASSVTRLSSERKYLTIILAGMILLATAALIEASLIVQTP
;
A
#
# COMPACT_ATOMS: atom_id res chain seq x y z
N MET A 1 -20.42 -8.56 22.89
CA MET A 1 -21.48 -7.59 22.55
C MET A 1 -21.59 -6.63 23.73
N ILE A 2 -20.84 -5.53 23.71
CA ILE A 2 -20.86 -4.52 24.77
C ILE A 2 -21.41 -3.25 24.12
N ILE A 3 -22.66 -2.95 24.46
CA ILE A 3 -23.35 -1.71 24.08
C ILE A 3 -22.76 -0.62 24.97
N VAL A 4 -21.93 0.26 24.41
CA VAL A 4 -21.61 1.53 25.05
C VAL A 4 -22.52 2.56 24.42
N GLY A 5 -23.49 3.02 25.22
CA GLY A 5 -24.48 4.00 24.84
C GLY A 5 -23.82 5.29 24.39
N PHE A 6 -24.14 5.68 23.15
CA PHE A 6 -24.33 7.08 22.86
C PHE A 6 -25.58 7.50 23.64
N GLU A 7 -25.42 8.27 24.71
CA GLU A 7 -26.49 9.16 25.17
C GLU A 7 -26.76 10.17 24.05
N ALA A 8 -27.54 9.72 23.07
CA ALA A 8 -28.41 10.60 22.34
C ALA A 8 -29.40 11.14 23.38
N ALA A 9 -29.18 12.37 23.81
CA ALA A 9 -30.20 13.11 24.52
C ALA A 9 -31.45 13.12 23.64
N HIS A 10 -32.46 12.38 24.09
CA HIS A 10 -33.80 12.34 23.56
C HIS A 10 -34.36 13.76 23.51
N CYS A 11 -34.33 14.38 22.33
CA CYS A 11 -35.29 15.42 22.01
C CYS A 11 -36.45 14.75 21.26
N SER A 12 -37.55 14.56 21.99
CA SER A 12 -38.81 14.04 21.46
C SER A 12 -39.38 15.03 20.43
N LEU A 13 -39.07 14.82 19.15
CA LEU A 13 -39.73 15.50 18.04
C LEU A 13 -41.12 14.87 17.80
N LYS A 14 -42.07 15.22 18.68
CA LYS A 14 -43.48 15.31 18.32
C LYS A 14 -43.84 16.79 18.26
N GLY A 15 -43.68 17.34 17.07
CA GLY A 15 -44.03 18.71 16.75
C GLY A 15 -43.51 19.00 15.36
N THR A 16 -44.40 19.39 14.46
CA THR A 16 -44.04 20.12 13.24
C THR A 16 -43.37 21.42 13.67
N VAL A 17 -42.05 21.38 13.89
CA VAL A 17 -41.24 22.55 14.22
C VAL A 17 -40.68 23.09 12.92
N SER A 18 -41.21 24.23 12.48
CA SER A 18 -40.45 25.13 11.63
C SER A 18 -39.24 25.59 12.43
N MET A 19 -38.04 25.07 12.14
CA MET A 19 -36.82 25.67 12.68
C MET A 19 -36.75 27.09 12.15
N GLY A 20 -36.95 28.08 13.03
CA GLY A 20 -36.79 29.49 12.68
C GLY A 20 -35.36 29.76 12.22
N GLU A 21 -35.20 30.69 11.27
CA GLU A 21 -33.90 31.09 10.72
C GLU A 21 -32.87 31.47 11.82
N ASP A 22 -33.35 31.88 13.00
CA ASP A 22 -32.54 32.30 14.15
C ASP A 22 -31.80 31.17 14.88
N GLU A 23 -32.38 29.96 14.99
CA GLU A 23 -31.75 28.84 15.73
C GLU A 23 -30.58 28.23 14.94
N LEU A 24 -30.74 28.06 13.63
CA LEU A 24 -29.67 27.53 12.76
C LEU A 24 -28.52 28.53 12.64
N SER A 25 -28.84 29.82 12.53
CA SER A 25 -27.83 30.89 12.52
C SER A 25 -27.02 30.91 13.82
N SER A 26 -27.69 30.79 14.98
CA SER A 26 -27.03 30.67 16.28
C SER A 26 -26.14 29.43 16.35
N LEU A 27 -26.61 28.27 15.88
CA LEU A 27 -25.84 27.03 15.87
C LEU A 27 -24.58 27.15 15.01
N VAL A 28 -24.71 27.70 13.79
CA VAL A 28 -23.59 27.87 12.86
C VAL A 28 -22.58 28.86 13.42
N SER A 29 -23.03 29.99 13.99
CA SER A 29 -22.15 30.99 14.60
C SER A 29 -21.31 30.45 15.77
N ALA A 30 -21.77 29.38 16.44
CA ALA A 30 -21.05 28.73 17.52
C ALA A 30 -19.97 27.72 17.05
N ILE A 31 -20.01 27.31 15.77
CA ILE A 31 -19.03 26.38 15.20
C ILE A 31 -17.70 27.11 14.96
N SER A 32 -16.60 26.47 15.35
CA SER A 32 -15.24 26.98 15.09
C SER A 32 -14.39 25.95 14.37
N PHE A 33 -13.85 26.36 13.22
CA PHE A 33 -12.95 25.53 12.40
C PHE A 33 -11.50 25.82 12.76
N ASN A 34 -10.90 24.95 13.56
CA ASN A 34 -9.52 25.09 14.01
C ASN A 34 -8.56 24.27 13.16
N LYS A 35 -7.38 24.82 12.90
CA LYS A 35 -6.26 24.12 12.25
C LYS A 35 -5.55 23.21 13.27
N GLU A 36 -5.01 22.09 12.79
CA GLU A 36 -4.30 21.10 13.59
C GLU A 36 -2.78 21.21 13.41
N LYS A 37 -2.01 20.95 14.47
CA LYS A 37 -0.54 20.95 14.39
C LYS A 37 -0.04 19.56 13.99
N PRO A 38 0.84 19.43 12.98
CA PRO A 38 1.23 18.12 12.45
C PRO A 38 2.14 17.31 13.39
N VAL A 39 2.78 17.96 14.37
CA VAL A 39 3.87 17.38 15.18
C VAL A 39 3.47 16.07 15.86
N LEU A 40 2.29 16.02 16.49
CA LEU A 40 1.78 14.81 17.16
C LEU A 40 1.67 13.61 16.21
N HIS A 41 1.39 13.87 14.94
CA HIS A 41 1.12 12.84 13.95
C HIS A 41 2.36 12.37 13.20
N VAL A 42 3.46 13.13 13.27
CA VAL A 42 4.75 12.81 12.63
C VAL A 42 5.59 11.84 13.47
N ILE A 43 5.51 11.93 14.80
CA ILE A 43 6.32 11.13 15.74
C ILE A 43 6.19 9.61 15.55
N PRO A 44 5.00 9.03 15.34
CA PRO A 44 4.86 7.58 15.21
C PRO A 44 5.71 6.99 14.08
N GLY A 45 5.79 7.65 12.92
CA GLY A 45 6.60 7.14 11.80
C GLY A 45 8.11 7.16 12.07
N VAL A 46 8.60 8.12 12.86
CA VAL A 46 10.00 8.15 13.31
C VAL A 46 10.28 7.00 14.26
N LEU A 47 9.38 6.74 15.22
CA LEU A 47 9.50 5.63 16.16
C LEU A 47 9.42 4.27 15.46
N LEU A 48 8.56 4.14 14.45
CA LEU A 48 8.46 2.94 13.63
C LEU A 48 9.77 2.66 12.87
N ALA A 49 10.37 3.70 12.28
CA ALA A 49 11.64 3.59 11.58
C ALA A 49 12.79 3.17 12.50
N LEU A 50 12.88 3.79 13.68
CA LEU A 50 13.85 3.39 14.70
C LEU A 50 13.61 1.94 15.14
N PHE A 51 12.35 1.57 15.43
CA PHE A 51 11.99 0.19 15.77
C PHE A 51 12.44 -0.81 14.70
N THR A 52 12.15 -0.55 13.43
CA THR A 52 12.51 -1.44 12.33
C THR A 52 14.02 -1.52 12.13
N LEU A 53 14.74 -0.39 12.14
CA LEU A 53 16.19 -0.38 12.03
C LEU A 53 16.88 -1.13 13.18
N THR A 54 16.45 -0.87 14.41
CA THR A 54 16.97 -1.55 15.60
C THR A 54 16.65 -3.05 15.55
N SER A 55 15.44 -3.43 15.12
CA SER A 55 15.07 -4.84 14.95
C SER A 55 15.96 -5.54 13.93
N LEU A 56 16.15 -4.93 12.75
CA LEU A 56 17.02 -5.47 11.70
C LEU A 56 18.46 -5.63 12.17
N TYR A 57 19.00 -4.64 12.90
CA TYR A 57 20.33 -4.71 13.49
C TYR A 57 20.47 -5.87 14.47
N TYR A 58 19.52 -6.03 15.41
CA TYR A 58 19.57 -7.14 16.38
C TYR A 58 19.36 -8.51 15.72
N THR A 59 18.51 -8.60 14.69
CA THR A 59 18.39 -9.83 13.89
C THR A 59 19.73 -10.19 13.26
N GLN A 60 20.45 -9.21 12.69
CA GLN A 60 21.77 -9.44 12.10
C GLN A 60 22.81 -9.91 13.14
N VAL A 61 22.87 -9.26 14.31
CA VAL A 61 23.77 -9.67 15.41
C VAL A 61 23.46 -11.09 15.88
N TYR A 62 22.18 -11.41 16.09
CA TYR A 62 21.74 -12.73 16.51
C TYR A 62 22.16 -13.82 15.51
N LEU A 63 21.97 -13.56 14.21
CA LEU A 63 22.35 -14.51 13.16
C LEU A 63 23.86 -14.74 13.07
N ARG A 64 24.67 -13.72 13.38
CA ARG A 64 26.14 -13.82 13.33
C ARG A 64 26.71 -14.55 14.54
N ASP A 65 26.26 -14.19 15.74
CA ASP A 65 26.93 -14.62 16.98
C ASP A 65 26.20 -15.78 17.67
N LEU A 66 25.06 -16.25 17.13
CA LEU A 66 24.17 -17.32 17.66
C LEU A 66 23.82 -17.17 19.15
N SER A 67 24.08 -15.99 19.71
CA SER A 67 23.85 -15.64 21.09
C SER A 67 22.74 -14.60 21.11
N ILE A 68 21.77 -14.79 22.00
CA ILE A 68 20.73 -13.81 22.25
C ILE A 68 21.35 -12.73 23.13
N PRO A 69 21.57 -11.49 22.66
CA PRO A 69 21.94 -10.43 23.58
C PRO A 69 20.81 -10.29 24.60
N PRO A 70 21.08 -10.21 25.91
CA PRO A 70 20.06 -10.10 26.96
C PRO A 70 19.23 -8.78 26.92
N LEU A 71 19.30 -8.00 25.84
CA LEU A 71 18.66 -6.70 25.68
C LEU A 71 17.75 -6.68 24.44
N PHE A 72 16.67 -7.46 24.47
CA PHE A 72 15.45 -7.17 23.68
C PHE A 72 14.73 -5.89 24.18
N SER A 73 15.19 -5.29 25.28
CA SER A 73 14.61 -4.11 25.92
C SER A 73 14.48 -2.88 25.00
N PRO A 74 15.48 -2.48 24.17
CA PRO A 74 15.35 -1.32 23.29
C PRO A 74 14.31 -1.53 22.17
N VAL A 75 14.25 -2.74 21.61
CA VAL A 75 13.27 -3.10 20.57
C VAL A 75 11.86 -3.05 21.15
N ALA A 76 11.66 -3.64 22.32
CA ALA A 76 10.37 -3.61 23.02
C ALA A 76 9.96 -2.18 23.42
N ALA A 77 10.90 -1.37 23.93
CA ALA A 77 10.64 0.02 24.30
C ALA A 77 10.23 0.86 23.09
N LEU A 78 10.91 0.70 21.95
CA LEU A 78 10.56 1.38 20.70
C LEU A 78 9.21 0.94 20.15
N LEU A 79 8.89 -0.36 20.21
CA LEU A 79 7.58 -0.87 19.82
C LEU A 79 6.46 -0.31 20.71
N LEU A 80 6.66 -0.25 22.03
CA LEU A 80 5.71 0.32 22.96
C LEU A 80 5.54 1.83 22.74
N ALA A 81 6.64 2.56 22.54
CA ALA A 81 6.59 3.99 22.23
C ALA A 81 5.87 4.26 20.90
N PHE A 82 6.16 3.47 19.87
CA PHE A 82 5.43 3.52 18.60
C PHE A 82 3.94 3.22 18.80
N THR A 83 3.59 2.16 19.55
CA THR A 83 2.20 1.77 19.80
C THR A 83 1.45 2.86 20.56
N ALA A 84 2.03 3.43 21.61
CA ALA A 84 1.42 4.52 22.38
C ALA A 84 1.22 5.77 21.51
N SER A 85 2.28 6.21 20.80
CA SER A 85 2.22 7.41 19.97
C SER A 85 1.27 7.27 18.78
N SER A 86 1.28 6.14 18.08
CA SER A 86 0.37 5.85 16.96
C SER A 86 -1.08 5.78 17.43
N THR A 87 -1.33 5.18 18.59
CA THR A 87 -2.66 5.11 19.21
C THR A 87 -3.22 6.50 19.52
N VAL A 88 -2.44 7.34 20.19
CA VAL A 88 -2.82 8.73 20.50
C VAL A 88 -3.05 9.52 19.22
N SER A 89 -2.13 9.42 18.26
CA SER A 89 -2.22 10.10 16.96
C SER A 89 -3.50 9.75 16.21
N VAL A 90 -3.83 8.46 16.11
CA VAL A 90 -5.05 7.99 15.42
C VAL A 90 -6.32 8.40 16.15
N PHE A 91 -6.35 8.31 17.48
CA PHE A 91 -7.49 8.74 18.27
C PHE A 91 -7.81 10.22 18.01
N TYR A 92 -6.79 11.09 18.11
CA TYR A 92 -6.95 12.52 17.85
C TYR A 92 -7.34 12.81 16.41
N MET A 93 -6.69 12.16 15.44
CA MET A 93 -6.98 12.36 14.03
C MET A 93 -8.41 11.95 13.65
N LEU A 94 -8.87 10.78 14.12
CA LEU A 94 -10.25 10.33 13.89
C LEU A 94 -11.27 11.24 14.58
N ARG A 95 -10.98 11.68 15.81
CA ARG A 95 -11.85 12.61 16.54
C ARG A 95 -11.97 13.95 15.80
N LEU A 96 -10.84 14.50 15.36
CA LEU A 96 -10.77 15.75 14.61
C LEU A 96 -11.55 15.66 13.30
N VAL A 97 -11.26 14.65 12.48
CA VAL A 97 -11.89 14.49 11.16
C VAL A 97 -13.39 14.24 11.30
N LYS A 98 -13.82 13.39 12.23
CA LYS A 98 -15.26 13.14 12.43
C LYS A 98 -16.02 14.37 12.92
N LYS A 99 -15.45 15.10 13.89
CA LYS A 99 -16.03 16.36 14.37
C LYS A 99 -16.15 17.36 13.21
N HIS A 100 -15.09 17.53 12.43
CA HIS A 100 -15.07 18.42 11.30
C HIS A 100 -16.08 18.05 10.22
N LEU A 101 -16.18 16.77 9.83
CA LEU A 101 -17.17 16.30 8.86
C LEU A 101 -18.60 16.67 9.28
N TYR A 102 -18.92 16.55 10.56
CA TYR A 102 -20.21 16.93 11.11
C TYR A 102 -20.44 18.45 11.05
N GLU A 103 -19.49 19.23 11.57
CA GLU A 103 -19.56 20.70 11.63
C GLU A 103 -19.59 21.35 10.25
N SER A 104 -18.73 20.87 9.33
CA SER A 104 -18.70 21.30 7.93
C SER A 104 -20.04 21.01 7.25
N SER A 105 -20.63 19.83 7.46
CA SER A 105 -21.92 19.48 6.86
C SER A 105 -23.06 20.40 7.28
N ILE A 106 -23.12 20.78 8.57
CA ILE A 106 -24.09 21.76 9.08
C ILE A 106 -23.85 23.13 8.44
N THR A 107 -22.59 23.54 8.34
CA THR A 107 -22.19 24.84 7.79
C THR A 107 -22.50 24.94 6.29
N ALA A 108 -22.21 23.89 5.52
CA ALA A 108 -22.53 23.80 4.09
C ALA A 108 -24.05 23.84 3.83
N TYR A 109 -24.85 23.21 4.71
CA TYR A 109 -26.31 23.33 4.65
C TYR A 109 -26.79 24.77 4.85
N TYR A 110 -26.22 25.46 5.84
CA TYR A 110 -26.54 26.87 6.09
C TYR A 110 -26.15 27.77 4.90
N PHE A 111 -24.96 27.59 4.32
CA PHE A 111 -24.51 28.37 3.16
C PHE A 111 -25.37 28.19 1.91
N THR A 112 -25.99 27.03 1.75
CA THR A 112 -26.90 26.74 0.62
C THR A 112 -28.34 27.20 0.89
N ARG A 113 -28.63 27.77 2.07
CA ARG A 113 -29.95 28.26 2.52
C ARG A 113 -31.12 27.28 2.27
N GLY A 114 -30.85 25.98 2.32
CA GLY A 114 -31.88 24.96 2.08
C GLY A 114 -32.50 24.95 0.68
N LYS A 115 -31.90 25.63 -0.33
CA LYS A 115 -32.40 25.62 -1.72
C LYS A 115 -32.48 24.22 -2.32
N ASP A 116 -31.69 23.28 -1.79
CA ASP A 116 -31.82 21.85 -2.03
C ASP A 116 -31.68 21.07 -0.72
N PHE A 117 -32.76 21.05 0.08
CA PHE A 117 -32.82 20.29 1.34
C PHE A 117 -32.51 18.79 1.13
N LYS A 118 -32.89 18.20 -0.01
CA LYS A 118 -32.57 16.78 -0.32
C LYS A 118 -31.09 16.60 -0.63
N GLY A 119 -30.48 17.51 -1.39
CA GLY A 119 -29.05 17.52 -1.67
C GLY A 119 -28.21 17.72 -0.41
N ALA A 120 -28.62 18.62 0.48
CA ALA A 120 -27.92 18.87 1.73
C ALA A 120 -28.16 17.80 2.81
N LEU A 121 -29.37 17.24 2.93
CA LEU A 121 -29.63 16.08 3.79
C LEU A 121 -28.88 14.86 3.25
N SER A 122 -28.82 14.67 1.94
CA SER A 122 -27.98 13.66 1.30
C SER A 122 -26.49 13.94 1.54
N TYR A 123 -26.05 15.20 1.59
CA TYR A 123 -24.67 15.59 1.88
C TYR A 123 -24.29 15.29 3.33
N VAL A 124 -25.11 15.70 4.30
CA VAL A 124 -24.92 15.40 5.74
C VAL A 124 -24.96 13.89 5.99
N ARG A 125 -25.96 13.22 5.41
CA ARG A 125 -26.13 11.77 5.52
C ARG A 125 -24.99 11.02 4.83
N ASN A 126 -24.53 11.45 3.65
CA ASN A 126 -23.36 10.87 3.02
C ASN A 126 -22.07 11.21 3.78
N ALA A 127 -21.88 12.42 4.29
CA ALA A 127 -20.67 12.79 5.02
C ALA A 127 -20.52 11.98 6.32
N ILE A 128 -21.63 11.70 7.01
CA ILE A 128 -21.66 10.95 8.28
C ILE A 128 -21.75 9.43 8.04
N GLU A 129 -22.71 8.96 7.23
CA GLU A 129 -22.93 7.53 6.97
C GLU A 129 -21.93 6.94 5.95
N SER A 130 -21.36 7.74 5.04
CA SER A 130 -20.35 7.26 4.08
C SER A 130 -18.90 7.36 4.59
N SER A 131 -18.67 8.00 5.73
CA SER A 131 -17.38 7.90 6.40
C SER A 131 -17.27 6.46 6.91
N THR A 132 -16.65 5.59 6.12
CA THR A 132 -16.27 4.21 6.51
C THR A 132 -15.20 4.23 7.62
N LEU A 133 -15.03 5.36 8.33
CA LEU A 133 -14.05 5.56 9.38
C LEU A 133 -14.56 4.95 10.69
N PRO A 134 -13.73 4.17 11.39
CA PRO A 134 -14.09 3.66 12.71
C PRO A 134 -14.27 4.79 13.72
N SER A 135 -14.97 4.52 14.83
CA SER A 135 -14.98 5.47 15.95
C SER A 135 -13.55 5.72 16.46
N PRO A 136 -13.24 6.88 17.09
CA PRO A 136 -11.90 7.14 17.61
C PRO A 136 -11.41 6.04 18.56
N VAL A 137 -12.30 5.51 19.40
CA VAL A 137 -12.00 4.41 20.33
C VAL A 137 -11.72 3.11 19.57
N THR A 138 -12.55 2.77 18.58
CA THR A 138 -12.33 1.59 17.73
C THR A 138 -11.02 1.68 16.97
N GLY A 139 -10.69 2.86 16.41
CA GLY A 139 -9.42 3.10 15.74
C GLY A 139 -8.22 2.94 16.67
N MET A 140 -8.31 3.50 17.88
CA MET A 140 -7.30 3.29 18.93
C MET A 140 -7.12 1.81 19.28
N LEU A 141 -8.21 1.06 19.47
CA LEU A 141 -8.13 -0.38 19.77
C LEU A 141 -7.50 -1.18 18.62
N LEU A 142 -7.82 -0.83 17.37
CA LEU A 142 -7.22 -1.45 16.19
C LEU A 142 -5.71 -1.21 16.13
N VAL A 143 -5.25 0.02 16.39
CA VAL A 143 -3.81 0.32 16.46
C VAL A 143 -3.18 -0.41 17.65
N PHE A 144 -3.80 -0.41 18.81
CA PHE A 144 -3.24 -1.08 19.98
C PHE A 144 -3.06 -2.60 19.76
N MET A 145 -4.02 -3.25 19.10
CA MET A 145 -3.98 -4.69 18.81
C MET A 145 -3.08 -5.05 17.63
N LEU A 146 -2.99 -4.16 16.63
CA LEU A 146 -2.18 -4.35 15.43
C LEU A 146 -1.38 -3.06 15.14
N PRO A 147 -0.32 -2.74 15.90
CA PRO A 147 0.33 -1.42 15.87
C PRO A 147 0.72 -0.94 14.48
N VAL A 148 1.45 -1.77 13.73
CA VAL A 148 1.97 -1.37 12.42
C VAL A 148 0.87 -1.36 11.36
N LEU A 149 0.15 -2.48 11.21
CA LEU A 149 -0.87 -2.65 10.18
C LEU A 149 -2.08 -1.73 10.42
N GLY A 150 -2.57 -1.67 11.67
CA GLY A 150 -3.69 -0.84 12.07
C GLY A 150 -3.40 0.65 11.83
N TYR A 151 -2.20 1.13 12.21
CA TYR A 151 -1.82 2.52 11.97
C TYR A 151 -1.76 2.87 10.48
N LEU A 152 -1.11 2.03 9.67
CA LEU A 152 -1.00 2.23 8.21
C LEU A 152 -2.38 2.26 7.53
N VAL A 153 -3.23 1.29 7.84
CA VAL A 153 -4.58 1.19 7.26
C VAL A 153 -5.41 2.41 7.64
N LEU A 154 -5.38 2.83 8.91
CA LEU A 154 -6.18 3.97 9.36
C LEU A 154 -5.70 5.30 8.78
N LEU A 155 -4.39 5.53 8.63
CA LEU A 155 -3.88 6.74 7.95
C LEU A 155 -4.42 6.83 6.52
N VAL A 156 -4.38 5.72 5.78
CA VAL A 156 -4.90 5.66 4.42
C VAL A 156 -6.41 5.88 4.38
N MET A 157 -7.16 5.26 5.29
CA MET A 157 -8.62 5.44 5.38
C MET A 157 -9.00 6.89 5.71
N VAL A 158 -8.32 7.51 6.68
CA VAL A 158 -8.53 8.92 7.04
C VAL A 158 -8.25 9.82 5.85
N LYS A 159 -7.11 9.64 5.17
CA LYS A 159 -6.78 10.41 3.98
C LYS A 159 -7.85 10.28 2.90
N ARG A 160 -8.32 9.05 2.64
CA ARG A 160 -9.36 8.79 1.64
C ARG A 160 -10.67 9.50 1.97
N ALA A 161 -11.12 9.40 3.22
CA ALA A 161 -12.33 10.05 3.69
C ALA A 161 -12.22 11.58 3.58
N LEU A 162 -11.09 12.15 4.01
CA LEU A 162 -10.84 13.59 3.94
C LEU A 162 -10.79 14.07 2.49
N VAL A 163 -10.06 13.40 1.60
CA VAL A 163 -10.00 13.77 0.17
C VAL A 163 -11.39 13.74 -0.46
N LYS A 164 -12.18 12.68 -0.21
CA LYS A 164 -13.55 12.58 -0.74
C LYS A 164 -14.40 13.76 -0.28
N HIS A 165 -14.37 14.06 1.01
CA HIS A 165 -15.11 15.19 1.58
C HIS A 165 -14.68 16.53 0.98
N VAL A 166 -13.38 16.82 0.92
CA VAL A 166 -12.87 18.07 0.35
C VAL A 166 -13.30 18.23 -1.11
N ILE A 167 -13.26 17.16 -1.91
CA ILE A 167 -13.68 17.19 -3.31
C ILE A 167 -15.17 17.50 -3.43
N GLU A 168 -16.00 16.86 -2.62
CA GLU A 168 -17.46 17.06 -2.62
C GLU A 168 -17.83 18.49 -2.19
N GLU A 169 -17.19 19.00 -1.13
CA GLU A 169 -17.46 20.34 -0.62
C GLU A 169 -16.95 21.44 -1.55
N GLU A 170 -15.71 21.35 -2.03
CA GLU A 170 -15.15 22.34 -2.95
C GLU A 170 -15.95 22.39 -4.26
N ARG A 171 -16.39 21.25 -4.80
CA ARG A 171 -17.28 21.24 -5.98
C ARG A 171 -18.61 21.92 -5.71
N THR A 172 -19.17 21.74 -4.51
CA THR A 172 -20.48 22.28 -4.14
C THR A 172 -20.42 23.79 -3.87
N LEU A 173 -19.39 24.25 -3.13
CA LEU A 173 -19.29 25.64 -2.66
C LEU A 173 -18.44 26.54 -3.58
N LEU A 174 -17.46 25.98 -4.29
CA LEU A 174 -16.53 26.71 -5.16
C LEU A 174 -16.73 26.41 -6.65
N GLY A 175 -17.57 25.43 -7.00
CA GLY A 175 -17.87 25.01 -8.38
C GLY A 175 -16.85 24.05 -9.00
N TYR A 176 -15.67 23.86 -8.38
CA TYR A 176 -14.67 22.89 -8.79
C TYR A 176 -13.81 22.44 -7.59
N SER A 177 -13.15 21.29 -7.70
CA SER A 177 -12.20 20.80 -6.68
C SER A 177 -10.77 20.99 -7.16
N ARG A 178 -9.89 21.47 -6.26
CA ARG A 178 -8.45 21.56 -6.51
C ARG A 178 -7.71 20.27 -6.15
N VAL A 179 -8.37 19.39 -5.38
CA VAL A 179 -7.78 18.14 -4.88
C VAL A 179 -8.07 17.00 -5.85
N ARG A 180 -7.05 16.18 -6.12
CA ARG A 180 -7.17 14.96 -6.93
C ARG A 180 -7.75 13.82 -6.10
N ASP A 181 -8.49 12.92 -6.76
CA ASP A 181 -8.99 11.70 -6.14
C ASP A 181 -7.87 10.84 -5.57
N TYR A 182 -8.10 10.27 -4.39
CA TYR A 182 -7.18 9.33 -3.75
C TYR A 182 -7.54 7.89 -4.11
N SER A 183 -7.06 7.47 -5.29
CA SER A 183 -7.36 6.19 -5.91
C SER A 183 -6.69 4.99 -5.22
N SER A 184 -7.14 3.76 -5.51
CA SER A 184 -6.48 2.53 -5.02
C SER A 184 -5.01 2.44 -5.44
N ALA A 185 -4.63 3.01 -6.59
CA ALA A 185 -3.23 3.08 -7.03
C ALA A 185 -2.40 3.99 -6.12
N SER A 186 -2.96 5.15 -5.73
CA SER A 186 -2.34 6.09 -4.79
C SER A 186 -2.15 5.46 -3.42
N ILE A 187 -3.16 4.72 -2.95
CA ILE A 187 -3.14 3.97 -1.69
C ILE A 187 -1.99 2.96 -1.67
N ALA A 188 -1.92 2.11 -2.70
CA ALA A 188 -0.90 1.07 -2.78
C ALA A 188 0.52 1.67 -2.85
N MET A 189 0.69 2.79 -3.56
CA MET A 189 1.96 3.51 -3.60
C MET A 189 2.35 4.11 -2.24
N ASP A 190 1.42 4.75 -1.52
CA ASP A 190 1.70 5.30 -0.18
C ASP A 190 2.05 4.18 0.82
N LEU A 191 1.41 3.01 0.71
CA LEU A 191 1.76 1.83 1.50
C LEU A 191 3.14 1.26 1.12
N ALA A 192 3.44 1.14 -0.18
CA ALA A 192 4.74 0.66 -0.66
C ALA A 192 5.89 1.55 -0.16
N LEU A 193 5.71 2.88 -0.25
CA LEU A 193 6.69 3.84 0.23
C LEU A 193 6.85 3.77 1.76
N SER A 194 5.76 3.51 2.49
CA SER A 194 5.80 3.28 3.94
C SER A 194 6.58 2.04 4.32
N ILE A 195 6.44 0.94 3.58
CA ILE A 195 7.15 -0.31 3.87
C ILE A 195 8.64 -0.15 3.54
N ILE A 196 9.00 0.32 2.33
CA ILE A 196 10.41 0.42 1.94
C ILE A 196 11.17 1.43 2.80
N SER A 197 10.53 2.52 3.22
CA SER A 197 11.16 3.52 4.09
C SER A 197 11.16 3.12 5.57
N MET A 198 10.83 1.86 5.87
CA MET A 198 10.75 1.33 7.24
C MET A 198 9.78 2.12 8.15
N GLY A 199 8.77 2.78 7.58
CA GLY A 199 7.80 3.59 8.32
C GLY A 199 8.02 5.10 8.29
N LEU A 200 9.20 5.62 7.87
CA LEU A 200 9.42 7.08 7.80
C LEU A 200 8.41 7.81 6.91
N TYR A 201 7.99 7.21 5.80
CA TYR A 201 7.00 7.80 4.90
C TYR A 201 5.64 7.97 5.58
N THR A 202 5.33 7.22 6.64
CA THR A 202 4.08 7.43 7.41
C THR A 202 4.04 8.78 8.10
N SER A 203 5.19 9.31 8.53
CA SER A 203 5.32 10.67 9.04
C SER A 203 4.99 11.71 7.97
N LEU A 204 5.52 11.52 6.76
CA LEU A 204 5.21 12.38 5.61
C LEU A 204 3.75 12.26 5.19
N LEU A 205 3.18 11.05 5.25
CA LEU A 205 1.77 10.80 4.95
C LEU A 205 0.86 11.52 5.95
N ALA A 206 1.15 11.40 7.24
CA ALA A 206 0.45 12.11 8.29
C ALA A 206 0.55 13.64 8.11
N PHE A 207 1.74 14.15 7.81
CA PHE A 207 1.94 15.56 7.49
C PHE A 207 1.08 16.01 6.29
N LYS A 208 1.02 15.22 5.21
CA LYS A 208 0.16 15.50 4.05
C LYS A 208 -1.33 15.50 4.40
N ILE A 209 -1.78 14.60 5.29
CA ILE A 209 -3.18 14.54 5.75
C ILE A 209 -3.53 15.82 6.52
N ILE A 210 -2.71 16.20 7.49
CA ILE A 210 -2.94 17.42 8.29
C ILE A 210 -2.83 18.68 7.41
N GLY A 211 -1.88 18.71 6.46
CA GLY A 211 -1.76 19.79 5.49
C GLY A 211 -3.01 19.93 4.60
N LEU A 212 -3.56 18.81 4.13
CA LEU A 212 -4.82 18.79 3.38
C LEU A 212 -5.99 19.35 4.22
N PHE A 213 -6.11 18.88 5.47
CA PHE A 213 -7.14 19.33 6.40
C PHE A 213 -7.04 20.85 6.65
N ASN A 214 -5.85 21.34 7.01
CA ASN A 214 -5.62 22.75 7.31
C ASN A 214 -5.83 23.66 6.10
N ASN A 215 -5.45 23.20 4.90
CA ASN A 215 -5.67 23.94 3.67
C ASN A 215 -7.17 24.03 3.35
N HIS A 216 -7.90 22.94 3.50
CA HIS A 216 -9.35 22.93 3.32
C HIS A 216 -10.05 23.86 4.30
N VAL A 217 -9.74 23.77 5.60
CA VAL A 217 -10.24 24.71 6.63
C VAL A 217 -9.95 26.16 6.24
N SER A 218 -8.74 26.45 5.76
CA SER A 218 -8.36 27.83 5.39
C SER A 218 -9.11 28.36 4.18
N VAL A 219 -9.46 27.51 3.22
CA VAL A 219 -10.07 27.96 1.95
C VAL A 219 -11.58 27.95 2.00
N VAL A 220 -12.18 26.91 2.56
CA VAL A 220 -13.64 26.76 2.61
C VAL A 220 -14.22 27.45 3.84
N HIS A 221 -13.58 27.29 5.00
CA HIS A 221 -14.10 27.79 6.27
C HIS A 221 -13.34 29.00 6.82
N GLY A 222 -12.35 29.53 6.10
CA GLY A 222 -11.51 30.63 6.56
C GLY A 222 -12.27 31.94 6.81
N ASN A 223 -13.39 32.14 6.11
CA ASN A 223 -14.25 33.31 6.22
C ASN A 223 -15.55 33.02 7.00
N HIS A 224 -15.64 31.87 7.67
CA HIS A 224 -16.80 31.49 8.48
C HIS A 224 -17.11 32.60 9.52
N PRO A 225 -18.38 33.05 9.66
CA PRO A 225 -19.63 32.39 9.24
C PRO A 225 -20.13 32.75 7.83
N ASN A 226 -19.34 33.41 7.00
CA ASN A 226 -19.73 33.73 5.63
C ASN A 226 -19.34 32.60 4.66
N PRO A 227 -20.11 32.37 3.58
CA PRO A 227 -19.74 31.40 2.55
C PRO A 227 -18.42 31.80 1.88
N PRO A 228 -17.61 30.83 1.43
CA PRO A 228 -16.38 31.13 0.71
C PRO A 228 -16.71 31.82 -0.62
N ALA A 229 -15.84 32.74 -1.05
CA ALA A 229 -15.97 33.34 -2.36
C ALA A 229 -15.65 32.29 -3.44
N PRO A 230 -16.44 32.21 -4.53
CA PRO A 230 -16.12 31.34 -5.65
C PRO A 230 -14.75 31.73 -6.21
N LEU A 231 -13.88 30.75 -6.37
CA LEU A 231 -12.54 30.98 -6.91
C LEU A 231 -12.64 31.24 -8.42
N ALA A 232 -11.82 32.18 -8.92
CA ALA A 232 -11.68 32.37 -10.36
C ALA A 232 -11.18 31.06 -10.99
N TYR A 233 -11.95 30.53 -11.94
CA TYR A 233 -11.62 29.28 -12.62
C TYR A 233 -10.25 29.42 -13.30
N SER A 234 -9.29 28.62 -12.86
CA SER A 234 -8.03 28.44 -13.59
C SER A 234 -8.16 27.22 -14.48
N GLU A 235 -7.91 27.35 -15.78
CA GLU A 235 -7.86 26.20 -16.71
C GLU A 235 -6.88 25.11 -16.24
N SER A 236 -5.84 25.49 -15.48
CA SER A 236 -4.91 24.54 -14.85
C SER A 236 -5.55 23.72 -13.71
N ALA A 237 -6.59 24.25 -13.05
CA ALA A 237 -7.38 23.56 -12.02
C ALA A 237 -8.54 22.74 -12.63
N GLY A 238 -8.97 23.11 -13.84
CA GLY A 238 -10.00 22.41 -14.63
C GLY A 238 -9.64 21.01 -15.11
N THR A 239 -8.35 20.64 -15.08
CA THR A 239 -7.88 19.30 -15.46
C THR A 239 -7.85 18.30 -14.30
N GLY A 240 -8.73 18.49 -13.31
CA GLY A 240 -8.92 17.62 -12.13
C GLY A 240 -9.36 16.18 -12.40
N MET A 241 -9.10 15.62 -13.58
CA MET A 241 -9.46 14.25 -13.96
C MET A 241 -8.29 13.49 -14.57
N ARG A 242 -7.15 13.36 -13.87
CA ARG A 242 -6.20 12.28 -14.19
C ARG A 242 -5.74 11.64 -12.88
N GLY A 243 -6.08 10.36 -12.72
CA GLY A 243 -5.62 9.51 -11.64
C GLY A 243 -4.09 9.39 -11.61
N GLU A 244 -3.56 8.43 -10.87
CA GLU A 244 -2.11 8.22 -10.85
C GLU A 244 -1.56 8.04 -12.26
N SER A 245 -0.44 8.69 -12.57
CA SER A 245 0.23 8.52 -13.86
C SER A 245 1.12 7.29 -13.81
N ALA A 246 1.13 6.49 -14.88
CA ALA A 246 1.99 5.30 -14.96
C ALA A 246 3.47 5.67 -14.72
N LEU A 247 3.90 6.84 -15.21
CA LEU A 247 5.24 7.37 -14.97
C LEU A 247 5.54 7.52 -13.47
N ARG A 248 4.61 8.06 -12.66
CA ARG A 248 4.81 8.22 -11.22
C ARG A 248 4.96 6.87 -10.51
N VAL A 249 4.19 5.86 -10.92
CA VAL A 249 4.31 4.50 -10.38
C VAL A 249 5.66 3.89 -10.77
N ILE A 250 6.09 4.03 -12.02
CA ILE A 250 7.40 3.56 -12.49
C ILE A 250 8.53 4.26 -11.72
N SER A 251 8.45 5.58 -11.50
CA SER A 251 9.42 6.31 -10.67
C SER A 251 9.47 5.78 -9.24
N ALA A 252 8.32 5.43 -8.65
CA ALA A 252 8.28 4.81 -7.33
C ALA A 252 8.92 3.41 -7.33
N ILE A 253 8.74 2.60 -8.39
CA ILE A 253 9.39 1.29 -8.54
C ILE A 253 10.91 1.45 -8.55
N LEU A 254 11.43 2.39 -9.34
CA LEU A 254 12.86 2.68 -9.41
C LEU A 254 13.41 3.21 -8.08
N LEU A 255 12.65 4.05 -7.37
CA LEU A 255 13.01 4.52 -6.03
C LEU A 255 13.09 3.36 -5.04
N VAL A 256 12.08 2.47 -5.02
CA VAL A 256 12.08 1.27 -4.17
C VAL A 256 13.25 0.36 -4.51
N ALA A 257 13.55 0.18 -5.80
CA ALA A 257 14.70 -0.58 -6.26
C ALA A 257 16.02 0.02 -5.75
N GLY A 258 16.21 1.33 -5.92
CA GLY A 258 17.40 2.03 -5.43
C GLY A 258 17.58 1.93 -3.91
N LEU A 259 16.50 2.11 -3.14
CA LEU A 259 16.53 1.94 -1.69
C LEU A 259 16.83 0.49 -1.28
N SER A 260 16.24 -0.50 -1.96
CA SER A 260 16.50 -1.92 -1.69
C SER A 260 17.98 -2.27 -1.85
N ILE A 261 18.60 -1.80 -2.95
CA ILE A 261 20.01 -2.02 -3.24
C ILE A 261 20.89 -1.32 -2.20
N LEU A 262 20.55 -0.07 -1.84
CA LEU A 262 21.26 0.68 -0.80
C LEU A 262 21.22 -0.07 0.55
N TYR A 263 20.07 -0.56 0.97
CA TYR A 263 19.97 -1.29 2.22
C TYR A 263 20.68 -2.65 2.18
N SER A 264 20.63 -3.36 1.06
CA SER A 264 21.39 -4.59 0.87
C SER A 264 22.90 -4.32 0.93
N TYR A 265 23.36 -3.20 0.36
CA TYR A 265 24.75 -2.75 0.47
C TYR A 265 25.15 -2.43 1.92
N MET A 266 24.25 -1.84 2.69
CA MET A 266 24.43 -1.59 4.13
C MET A 266 24.39 -2.87 4.98
N GLY A 267 24.09 -4.03 4.39
CA GLY A 267 24.07 -5.31 5.09
C GLY A 267 22.74 -5.65 5.76
N PHE A 268 21.62 -5.08 5.32
CA PHE A 268 20.29 -5.44 5.84
C PHE A 268 19.59 -6.49 4.96
N PRO A 269 18.96 -7.53 5.56
CA PRO A 269 18.18 -8.51 4.81
C PRO A 269 16.80 -7.94 4.41
N ILE A 270 16.77 -7.13 3.33
CA ILE A 270 15.59 -6.35 2.96
C ILE A 270 14.54 -7.06 2.09
N SER A 271 14.72 -8.36 1.81
CA SER A 271 13.78 -9.12 0.97
C SER A 271 12.34 -9.06 1.51
N ILE A 272 12.19 -9.07 2.85
CA ILE A 272 10.92 -8.97 3.57
C ILE A 272 10.24 -7.60 3.37
N LEU A 273 10.99 -6.55 3.05
CA LEU A 273 10.45 -5.21 2.79
C LEU A 273 10.25 -4.94 1.30
N SER A 274 11.22 -5.34 0.48
CA SER A 274 11.27 -4.98 -0.94
C SER A 274 10.26 -5.76 -1.77
N GLY A 275 10.10 -7.07 -1.52
CA GLY A 275 9.09 -7.90 -2.20
C GLY A 275 7.68 -7.33 -2.05
N PRO A 276 7.18 -7.10 -0.83
CA PRO A 276 5.86 -6.52 -0.63
C PRO A 276 5.71 -5.09 -1.18
N SER A 277 6.72 -4.24 -1.02
CA SER A 277 6.69 -2.87 -1.56
C SER A 277 6.57 -2.85 -3.08
N LEU A 278 7.38 -3.66 -3.76
CA LEU A 278 7.35 -3.80 -5.21
C LEU A 278 6.03 -4.42 -5.70
N GLY A 279 5.47 -5.39 -4.96
CA GLY A 279 4.18 -5.98 -5.29
C GLY A 279 3.00 -5.03 -5.14
N LEU A 280 3.03 -4.11 -4.16
CA LEU A 280 2.05 -3.03 -4.05
C LEU A 280 2.16 -2.04 -5.23
N LEU A 281 3.38 -1.73 -5.67
CA LEU A 281 3.58 -0.88 -6.85
C LEU A 281 3.18 -1.60 -8.15
N TRP A 282 3.35 -2.90 -8.24
CA TRP A 282 2.83 -3.73 -9.33
C TRP A 282 1.30 -3.61 -9.40
N PHE A 283 0.61 -3.78 -8.26
CA PHE A 283 -0.84 -3.57 -8.19
C PHE A 283 -1.24 -2.14 -8.59
N SER A 284 -0.50 -1.13 -8.13
CA SER A 284 -0.71 0.28 -8.48
C SER A 284 -0.60 0.51 -9.99
N LEU A 285 0.41 -0.09 -10.62
CA LEU A 285 0.63 -0.01 -12.07
C LEU A 285 -0.55 -0.64 -12.82
N ASN A 286 -0.94 -1.87 -12.47
CA ASN A 286 -2.07 -2.58 -13.08
C ASN A 286 -3.38 -1.79 -12.97
N THR A 287 -3.62 -1.15 -11.82
CA THR A 287 -4.79 -0.28 -11.62
C THR A 287 -4.75 0.95 -12.53
N THR A 288 -3.55 1.48 -12.78
CA THR A 288 -3.30 2.68 -13.59
C THR A 288 -3.37 2.41 -15.10
N ILE A 289 -3.06 1.19 -15.54
CA ILE A 289 -3.02 0.80 -16.96
C ILE A 289 -4.23 -0.04 -17.40
N LYS A 290 -5.22 -0.27 -16.53
CA LYS A 290 -6.37 -1.16 -16.80
C LYS A 290 -7.21 -0.78 -18.02
N GLN A 291 -7.19 0.50 -18.41
CA GLN A 291 -7.90 1.05 -19.58
C GLN A 291 -7.24 0.70 -20.91
N TYR A 292 -5.97 0.29 -20.92
CA TYR A 292 -5.27 -0.07 -22.15
C TYR A 292 -5.70 -1.47 -22.65
N ARG A 293 -5.30 -1.77 -23.89
CA ARG A 293 -5.49 -3.10 -24.50
C ARG A 293 -4.77 -4.16 -23.66
N TYR A 294 -5.36 -5.35 -23.58
CA TYR A 294 -4.82 -6.44 -22.74
C TYR A 294 -3.40 -6.85 -23.15
N SER A 295 -3.09 -6.87 -24.45
CA SER A 295 -1.74 -7.14 -24.94
C SER A 295 -0.71 -6.15 -24.40
N SER A 296 -1.03 -4.85 -24.34
CA SER A 296 -0.16 -3.83 -23.76
C SER A 296 0.05 -4.06 -22.27
N ILE A 297 -1.01 -4.38 -21.52
CA ILE A 297 -0.94 -4.71 -20.09
C ILE A 297 -0.01 -5.91 -19.86
N LEU A 298 -0.15 -6.95 -20.70
CA LEU A 298 0.69 -8.13 -20.61
C LEU A 298 2.17 -7.81 -20.86
N VAL A 299 2.50 -7.00 -21.87
CA VAL A 299 3.87 -6.57 -22.14
C VAL A 299 4.45 -5.80 -20.95
N PHE A 300 3.68 -4.89 -20.34
CA PHE A 300 4.12 -4.19 -19.13
C PHE A 300 4.38 -5.15 -17.96
N ASN A 301 3.52 -6.15 -17.76
CA ASN A 301 3.66 -7.11 -16.67
C ASN A 301 4.82 -8.09 -16.89
N VAL A 302 5.09 -8.52 -18.12
CA VAL A 302 6.28 -9.31 -18.45
C VAL A 302 7.54 -8.49 -18.19
N GLY A 303 7.59 -7.25 -18.71
CA GLY A 303 8.72 -6.36 -18.46
C GLY A 303 8.94 -6.07 -16.97
N LEU A 304 7.86 -5.91 -16.20
CA LEU A 304 7.94 -5.73 -14.76
C LEU A 304 8.42 -6.99 -14.04
N ALA A 305 7.96 -8.18 -14.40
CA ALA A 305 8.44 -9.44 -13.83
C ALA A 305 9.95 -9.60 -14.02
N TYR A 306 10.44 -9.31 -15.24
CA TYR A 306 11.88 -9.28 -15.54
C TYR A 306 12.65 -8.22 -14.75
N LEU A 307 12.09 -7.01 -14.65
CA LEU A 307 12.70 -5.94 -13.86
C LEU A 307 12.82 -6.34 -12.39
N LEU A 308 11.79 -6.93 -11.80
CA LEU A 308 11.80 -7.40 -10.41
C LEU A 308 12.82 -8.51 -10.18
N LEU A 309 12.90 -9.46 -11.11
CA LEU A 309 13.92 -10.51 -11.07
C LEU A 309 15.33 -9.91 -11.11
N ALA A 310 15.58 -8.96 -12.03
CA ALA A 310 16.86 -8.29 -12.17
C ALA A 310 17.22 -7.47 -10.91
N ILE A 311 16.26 -6.74 -10.32
CA ILE A 311 16.46 -6.02 -9.05
C ILE A 311 16.83 -7.02 -7.95
N GLY A 312 16.16 -8.18 -7.88
CA GLY A 312 16.49 -9.26 -6.96
C GLY A 312 17.92 -9.76 -7.14
N VAL A 313 18.35 -10.03 -8.39
CA VAL A 313 19.72 -10.45 -8.72
C VAL A 313 20.75 -9.44 -8.24
N VAL A 314 20.54 -8.15 -8.52
CA VAL A 314 21.45 -7.09 -8.05
C VAL A 314 21.50 -7.06 -6.52
N ASN A 315 20.36 -7.20 -5.84
CA ASN A 315 20.32 -7.28 -4.37
C ASN A 315 21.04 -8.51 -3.82
N GLY A 316 20.94 -9.67 -4.49
CA GLY A 316 21.67 -10.88 -4.11
C GLY A 316 23.18 -10.74 -4.26
N VAL A 317 23.64 -10.07 -5.32
CA VAL A 317 25.07 -9.77 -5.55
C VAL A 317 25.59 -8.76 -4.52
N VAL A 318 24.90 -7.62 -4.38
CA VAL A 318 25.31 -6.53 -3.49
C VAL A 318 25.24 -6.95 -2.02
N GLY A 319 24.18 -7.66 -1.65
CA GLY A 319 23.95 -8.19 -0.31
C GLY A 319 24.62 -9.55 -0.05
N TYR A 320 25.55 -9.98 -0.91
CA TYR A 320 26.17 -11.31 -0.87
C TYR A 320 26.57 -11.74 0.55
N ARG A 321 27.28 -10.88 1.28
CA ARG A 321 27.79 -11.17 2.63
C ARG A 321 26.69 -11.61 3.61
N VAL A 322 25.51 -10.99 3.52
CA VAL A 322 24.38 -11.26 4.42
C VAL A 322 23.60 -12.47 3.93
N TYR A 323 23.31 -12.53 2.63
CA TYR A 323 22.51 -13.62 2.08
C TYR A 323 23.28 -14.95 2.04
N SER A 324 24.60 -14.96 1.92
CA SER A 324 25.40 -16.19 1.99
C SER A 324 25.31 -16.85 3.37
N GLU A 325 25.34 -16.05 4.44
CA GLU A 325 25.19 -16.53 5.81
C GLU A 325 23.76 -17.03 6.08
N LEU A 326 22.75 -16.33 5.55
CA LEU A 326 21.34 -16.65 5.74
C LEU A 326 20.84 -17.85 4.93
N LEU A 327 21.24 -17.93 3.66
CA LEU A 327 20.62 -18.81 2.67
C LEU A 327 21.59 -19.84 2.09
N GLY A 328 22.90 -19.68 2.24
CA GLY A 328 23.91 -20.53 1.59
C GLY A 328 23.69 -22.03 1.85
N ARG A 329 23.60 -22.43 3.13
CA ARG A 329 23.36 -23.83 3.53
C ARG A 329 22.04 -24.38 3.03
N SER A 330 21.00 -23.55 2.99
CA SER A 330 19.67 -23.93 2.51
C SER A 330 19.66 -24.16 1.01
N ILE A 331 20.43 -23.37 0.25
CA ILE A 331 20.54 -23.51 -1.21
C ILE A 331 21.29 -24.80 -1.58
N GLU A 332 22.37 -25.11 -0.86
CA GLU A 332 23.13 -26.34 -1.08
C GLU A 332 22.28 -27.59 -0.80
N SER A 333 21.59 -27.63 0.34
CA SER A 333 20.74 -28.77 0.72
C SER A 333 19.53 -28.97 -0.20
N LEU A 334 18.91 -27.88 -0.67
CA LEU A 334 17.88 -27.93 -1.70
C LEU A 334 18.43 -28.50 -3.01
N GLY A 335 19.58 -28.00 -3.47
CA GLY A 335 20.20 -28.46 -4.71
C GLY A 335 20.45 -29.97 -4.75
N GLU A 336 20.94 -30.55 -3.65
CA GLU A 336 21.16 -31.99 -3.52
C GLU A 336 19.84 -32.78 -3.49
N SER A 337 18.84 -32.27 -2.76
CA SER A 337 17.53 -32.92 -2.66
C SER A 337 16.80 -33.00 -4.00
N LEU A 338 16.90 -31.94 -4.82
CA LEU A 338 16.22 -31.86 -6.12
C LEU A 338 16.82 -32.79 -7.18
N ARG A 339 18.13 -33.02 -7.15
CA ARG A 339 18.82 -33.93 -8.09
C ARG A 339 18.42 -35.38 -7.92
N ASN A 340 17.89 -35.75 -6.75
CA ASN A 340 17.51 -37.11 -6.41
C ASN A 340 16.02 -37.43 -6.69
N LEU A 341 15.26 -36.46 -7.18
CA LEU A 341 13.83 -36.64 -7.50
C LEU A 341 13.65 -37.28 -8.88
N SER A 342 12.57 -38.06 -9.03
CA SER A 342 12.13 -38.51 -10.36
C SER A 342 11.74 -37.29 -11.22
N PHE A 343 11.81 -37.42 -12.55
CA PHE A 343 11.41 -36.35 -13.47
C PHE A 343 9.97 -35.86 -13.20
N GLN A 344 9.07 -36.77 -12.85
CA GLN A 344 7.66 -36.47 -12.56
C GLN A 344 7.53 -35.68 -11.25
N ASP A 345 8.20 -36.12 -10.19
CA ASP A 345 8.18 -35.45 -8.89
C ASP A 345 8.83 -34.07 -8.97
N LEU A 346 9.95 -33.95 -9.71
CA LEU A 346 10.62 -32.68 -9.94
C LEU A 346 9.72 -31.71 -10.70
N THR A 347 9.09 -32.15 -11.80
CA THR A 347 8.15 -31.33 -12.57
C THR A 347 6.99 -30.84 -11.69
N LEU A 348 6.38 -31.75 -10.92
CA LEU A 348 5.26 -31.41 -10.05
C LEU A 348 5.69 -30.41 -8.97
N MET A 349 6.86 -30.62 -8.36
CA MET A 349 7.37 -29.74 -7.31
C MET A 349 7.69 -28.33 -7.84
N ILE A 350 8.32 -28.23 -9.02
CA ILE A 350 8.57 -26.94 -9.70
C ILE A 350 7.24 -26.24 -10.02
N PHE A 351 6.29 -26.97 -10.62
CA PHE A 351 4.97 -26.43 -10.93
C PHE A 351 4.25 -25.92 -9.68
N LEU A 352 4.21 -26.71 -8.61
CA LEU A 352 3.55 -26.33 -7.36
C LEU A 352 4.23 -25.11 -6.72
N ASN A 353 5.56 -25.03 -6.71
CA ASN A 353 6.28 -23.87 -6.21
C ASN A 353 5.89 -22.57 -6.96
N ASN A 354 5.89 -22.64 -8.29
CA ASN A 354 5.53 -21.51 -9.15
C ASN A 354 4.03 -21.18 -9.04
N PHE A 355 3.19 -22.19 -8.90
CA PHE A 355 1.75 -22.04 -8.68
C PHE A 355 1.45 -21.36 -7.33
N TYR A 356 2.02 -21.82 -6.22
CA TYR A 356 1.80 -21.21 -4.90
C TYR A 356 2.25 -19.75 -4.86
N THR A 357 3.36 -19.45 -5.53
CA THR A 357 3.89 -18.09 -5.63
C THR A 357 2.96 -17.16 -6.42
N SER A 358 2.32 -17.67 -7.47
CA SER A 358 1.62 -16.85 -8.45
C SER A 358 0.10 -16.84 -8.31
N ILE A 359 -0.52 -17.86 -7.72
CA ILE A 359 -1.97 -17.99 -7.67
C ILE A 359 -2.61 -16.84 -6.89
N ALA A 360 -1.97 -16.33 -5.83
CA ALA A 360 -2.46 -15.18 -5.09
C ALA A 360 -2.68 -13.97 -6.00
N SER A 361 -1.85 -13.80 -7.04
CA SER A 361 -1.88 -12.65 -7.97
C SER A 361 -3.17 -12.52 -8.81
N ILE A 362 -4.04 -13.54 -8.81
CA ILE A 362 -5.35 -13.47 -9.46
C ILE A 362 -6.35 -12.59 -8.67
N THR A 363 -6.01 -12.21 -7.43
CA THR A 363 -6.83 -11.38 -6.53
C THR A 363 -6.27 -9.95 -6.42
N PRO A 364 -7.09 -8.94 -6.07
CA PRO A 364 -6.59 -7.61 -5.75
C PRO A 364 -5.53 -7.66 -4.64
N PHE A 365 -4.44 -6.90 -4.79
CA PHE A 365 -3.24 -6.93 -3.94
C PHE A 365 -2.43 -8.23 -3.94
N GLY A 366 -2.88 -9.29 -4.63
CA GLY A 366 -2.18 -10.56 -4.71
C GLY A 366 -0.78 -10.51 -5.34
N SER A 367 -0.48 -9.45 -6.10
CA SER A 367 0.86 -9.19 -6.64
C SER A 367 1.94 -9.00 -5.57
N VAL A 368 1.57 -8.78 -4.30
CA VAL A 368 2.48 -8.78 -3.15
C VAL A 368 3.21 -10.10 -2.99
N VAL A 369 2.48 -11.23 -3.06
CA VAL A 369 3.05 -12.57 -2.92
C VAL A 369 3.93 -12.90 -4.12
N LEU A 370 3.41 -12.67 -5.33
CA LEU A 370 4.13 -12.92 -6.57
C LEU A 370 5.43 -12.11 -6.65
N SER A 371 5.37 -10.81 -6.36
CA SER A 371 6.57 -9.95 -6.37
C SER A 371 7.61 -10.39 -5.35
N THR A 372 7.17 -10.91 -4.19
CA THR A 372 8.08 -11.44 -3.17
C THR A 372 8.78 -12.69 -3.68
N GLY A 373 8.06 -13.62 -4.32
CA GLY A 373 8.66 -14.82 -4.91
C GLY A 373 9.64 -14.49 -6.04
N VAL A 374 9.24 -13.64 -7.00
CA VAL A 374 10.11 -13.24 -8.13
C VAL A 374 11.36 -12.50 -7.63
N PHE A 375 11.21 -11.58 -6.67
CA PHE A 375 12.34 -10.87 -6.07
C PHE A 375 13.29 -11.85 -5.36
N ASN A 376 12.76 -12.78 -4.55
CA ASN A 376 13.55 -13.75 -3.82
C ASN A 376 14.29 -14.73 -4.74
N ALA A 377 13.64 -15.19 -5.82
CA ALA A 377 14.28 -15.98 -6.86
C ALA A 377 15.48 -15.23 -7.46
N GLY A 378 15.31 -13.94 -7.74
CA GLY A 378 16.40 -13.06 -8.17
C GLY A 378 17.52 -13.00 -7.15
N VAL A 379 17.22 -12.80 -5.86
CA VAL A 379 18.23 -12.78 -4.78
C VAL A 379 19.04 -14.09 -4.74
N VAL A 380 18.37 -15.24 -4.86
CA VAL A 380 19.03 -16.56 -4.89
C VAL A 380 19.95 -16.69 -6.10
N ILE A 381 19.50 -16.27 -7.29
CA ILE A 381 20.33 -16.24 -8.50
C ILE A 381 21.56 -15.34 -8.26
N GLY A 382 21.37 -14.12 -7.76
CA GLY A 382 22.45 -13.18 -7.46
C GLY A 382 23.48 -13.73 -6.47
N LEU A 383 23.01 -14.41 -5.42
CA LEU A 383 23.87 -15.10 -4.47
C LEU A 383 24.68 -16.22 -5.14
N LYS A 384 24.03 -17.05 -5.96
CA LYS A 384 24.70 -18.14 -6.69
C LYS A 384 25.76 -17.62 -7.67
N LEU A 385 25.52 -16.47 -8.32
CA LEU A 385 26.53 -15.82 -9.17
C LEU A 385 27.80 -15.47 -8.38
N MET A 386 27.68 -15.09 -7.12
CA MET A 386 28.84 -14.74 -6.31
C MET A 386 29.57 -15.97 -5.76
N LEU A 387 28.84 -17.06 -5.49
CA LEU A 387 29.40 -18.33 -5.02
C LEU A 387 30.10 -19.15 -6.12
N SER A 388 29.83 -18.86 -7.39
CA SER A 388 30.28 -19.69 -8.51
C SER A 388 31.51 -19.14 -9.24
N ASP A 389 32.25 -20.01 -9.92
CA ASP A 389 33.34 -19.66 -10.83
C ASP A 389 32.82 -18.93 -12.09
N TRP A 390 33.71 -18.19 -12.77
CA TRP A 390 33.35 -17.32 -13.90
C TRP A 390 32.48 -17.97 -14.99
N PRO A 391 32.76 -19.19 -15.48
CA PRO A 391 31.91 -19.85 -16.48
C PRO A 391 30.49 -20.11 -15.95
N SER A 392 30.38 -20.53 -14.70
CA SER A 392 29.11 -20.78 -14.02
C SER A 392 28.33 -19.49 -13.73
N ARG A 393 29.01 -18.33 -13.60
CA ARG A 393 28.34 -17.02 -13.50
C ARG A 393 27.62 -16.65 -14.79
N ILE A 394 28.28 -16.84 -15.93
CA ILE A 394 27.67 -16.59 -17.24
C ILE A 394 26.47 -17.51 -17.44
N ALA A 395 26.61 -18.80 -17.12
CA ALA A 395 25.50 -19.75 -17.15
C ALA A 395 24.33 -19.29 -16.26
N GLY A 396 24.60 -18.82 -15.04
CA GLY A 396 23.59 -18.30 -14.12
C GLY A 396 22.83 -17.08 -14.65
N LEU A 397 23.49 -16.17 -15.37
CA LEU A 397 22.84 -15.04 -16.04
C LEU A 397 22.01 -15.49 -17.25
N LEU A 398 22.48 -16.48 -17.99
CA LEU A 398 21.76 -17.05 -19.14
C LEU A 398 20.48 -17.78 -18.73
N LEU A 399 20.38 -18.28 -17.48
CA LEU A 399 19.12 -18.86 -16.96
C LEU A 399 17.94 -17.88 -17.05
N MET A 400 18.19 -16.57 -16.89
CA MET A 400 17.12 -15.55 -16.95
C MET A 400 16.45 -15.45 -18.32
N ILE A 401 17.16 -15.81 -19.39
CA ILE A 401 16.64 -15.79 -20.77
C ILE A 401 16.39 -17.20 -21.30
N HIS A 402 16.49 -18.22 -20.45
CA HIS A 402 16.22 -19.59 -20.85
C HIS A 402 14.72 -19.78 -21.15
N PRO A 403 14.32 -20.64 -22.12
CA PRO A 403 12.92 -20.88 -22.46
C PRO A 403 11.97 -21.13 -21.27
N TYR A 404 12.39 -21.89 -20.25
CA TYR A 404 11.55 -22.12 -19.06
C TYR A 404 11.29 -20.81 -18.29
N ALA A 405 12.31 -19.97 -18.10
CA ALA A 405 12.19 -18.70 -17.38
C ALA A 405 11.31 -17.71 -18.15
N ILE A 406 11.42 -17.67 -19.48
CA ILE A 406 10.54 -16.86 -20.34
C ILE A 406 9.07 -17.27 -20.14
N LEU A 407 8.80 -18.57 -20.15
CA LEU A 407 7.44 -19.10 -19.98
C LEU A 407 6.92 -18.89 -18.57
N GLU A 408 7.75 -19.08 -17.55
CA GLU A 408 7.40 -18.86 -16.15
C GLU A 408 7.03 -17.41 -15.87
N LEU A 409 7.92 -16.47 -16.23
CA LEU A 409 7.69 -15.03 -16.05
C LEU A 409 6.50 -14.53 -16.88
N SER A 410 6.27 -15.13 -18.06
CA SER A 410 5.06 -14.88 -18.85
C SER A 410 3.81 -15.41 -18.16
N GLY A 411 3.86 -16.61 -17.57
CA GLY A 411 2.77 -17.18 -16.77
C GLY A 411 2.41 -16.28 -15.59
N TYR A 412 3.42 -15.80 -14.85
CA TYR A 412 3.26 -14.82 -13.78
C TYR A 412 2.62 -13.52 -14.26
N ALA A 413 3.08 -12.98 -15.39
CA ALA A 413 2.52 -11.77 -15.97
C ALA A 413 1.06 -11.96 -16.41
N VAL A 414 0.70 -13.11 -16.99
CA VAL A 414 -0.67 -13.46 -17.37
C VAL A 414 -1.57 -13.52 -16.13
N LEU A 415 -1.15 -14.22 -15.07
CA LEU A 415 -1.92 -14.33 -13.83
C LEU A 415 -2.09 -12.97 -13.15
N ALA A 416 -1.04 -12.17 -13.03
CA ALA A 416 -1.13 -10.82 -12.46
C ALA A 416 -2.01 -9.86 -13.29
N SER A 417 -2.03 -10.04 -14.62
CA SER A 417 -2.86 -9.23 -15.53
C SER A 417 -4.36 -9.55 -15.41
N SER A 418 -4.71 -10.75 -14.92
CA SER A 418 -6.11 -11.22 -14.81
C SER A 418 -6.99 -10.27 -13.98
N VAL A 419 -6.43 -9.65 -12.93
CA VAL A 419 -7.12 -8.70 -12.04
C VAL A 419 -7.71 -7.50 -12.80
N THR A 420 -7.14 -7.14 -13.95
CA THR A 420 -7.65 -6.05 -14.81
C THR A 420 -8.92 -6.43 -15.59
N ARG A 421 -9.36 -7.69 -15.50
CA ARG A 421 -10.51 -8.27 -16.24
C ARG A 421 -11.53 -8.95 -15.32
N LEU A 422 -11.51 -8.65 -14.02
CA LEU A 422 -12.46 -9.18 -13.02
C LEU A 422 -13.94 -8.98 -13.39
N SER A 423 -14.28 -7.92 -14.15
CA SER A 423 -15.65 -7.65 -14.58
C SER A 423 -16.20 -8.62 -15.63
N SER A 424 -15.37 -9.48 -16.20
CA SER A 424 -15.76 -10.42 -17.25
C SER A 424 -15.31 -11.83 -16.89
N GLU A 425 -16.14 -12.55 -16.13
CA GLU A 425 -15.87 -13.89 -15.58
C GLU A 425 -15.23 -14.86 -16.60
N ARG A 426 -15.83 -14.99 -17.80
CA ARG A 426 -15.29 -15.87 -18.84
C ARG A 426 -13.86 -15.49 -19.26
N LYS A 427 -13.58 -14.20 -19.43
CA LYS A 427 -12.24 -13.71 -19.82
C LYS A 427 -11.26 -13.89 -18.67
N TYR A 428 -11.68 -13.58 -17.44
CA TYR A 428 -10.90 -13.78 -16.23
C TYR A 428 -10.47 -15.25 -16.08
N LEU A 429 -11.40 -16.19 -16.15
CA LEU A 429 -11.11 -17.62 -16.06
C LEU A 429 -10.22 -18.11 -17.22
N THR A 430 -10.48 -17.68 -18.46
CA THR A 430 -9.65 -18.06 -19.62
C THR A 430 -8.21 -17.61 -19.45
N ILE A 431 -7.99 -16.38 -18.93
CA ILE A 431 -6.66 -15.84 -18.66
C ILE A 431 -5.95 -16.67 -17.58
N ILE A 432 -6.66 -17.03 -16.50
CA ILE A 432 -6.09 -17.84 -15.42
C ILE A 432 -5.66 -19.22 -15.94
N LEU A 433 -6.52 -19.90 -16.70
CA LEU A 433 -6.21 -21.18 -17.32
C LEU A 433 -4.98 -21.08 -18.24
N ALA A 434 -4.89 -20.03 -19.06
CA ALA A 434 -3.73 -19.80 -19.90
C ALA A 434 -2.44 -19.61 -19.07
N GLY A 435 -2.50 -18.87 -17.97
CA GLY A 435 -1.38 -18.69 -17.04
C GLY A 435 -0.94 -20.01 -16.41
N MET A 436 -1.88 -20.85 -15.95
CA MET A 436 -1.57 -22.17 -15.37
C MET A 436 -0.93 -23.12 -16.38
N ILE A 437 -1.41 -23.11 -17.64
CA ILE A 437 -0.81 -23.92 -18.72
C ILE A 437 0.63 -23.46 -19.00
N LEU A 438 0.88 -22.16 -19.02
CA LEU A 438 2.25 -21.63 -19.20
C LEU A 438 3.17 -22.08 -18.05
N LEU A 439 2.71 -22.03 -16.80
CA LEU A 439 3.49 -22.49 -15.66
C LEU A 439 3.78 -23.99 -15.70
N ALA A 440 2.78 -24.81 -16.07
CA ALA A 440 2.98 -26.25 -16.25
C ALA A 440 4.00 -26.56 -17.35
N THR A 441 3.94 -25.82 -18.47
CA THR A 441 4.89 -25.95 -19.57
C THR A 441 6.30 -25.51 -19.17
N ALA A 442 6.41 -24.41 -18.42
CA ALA A 442 7.69 -23.94 -17.87
C ALA A 442 8.32 -25.01 -16.96
N ALA A 443 7.55 -25.58 -16.04
CA ALA A 443 8.02 -26.62 -15.12
C ALA A 443 8.53 -27.87 -15.85
N LEU A 444 7.84 -28.31 -16.90
CA LEU A 444 8.29 -29.43 -17.75
C LEU A 444 9.64 -29.16 -18.40
N ILE A 445 9.82 -27.97 -18.96
CA ILE A 445 11.08 -27.58 -19.63
C ILE A 445 12.20 -27.46 -18.59
N GLU A 446 11.94 -26.85 -17.44
CA GLU A 446 12.93 -26.72 -16.37
C GLU A 446 13.36 -28.08 -15.82
N ALA A 447 12.41 -28.97 -15.51
CA ALA A 447 12.71 -30.32 -15.07
C ALA A 447 13.52 -31.11 -16.11
N SER A 448 13.18 -30.97 -17.40
CA SER A 448 13.91 -31.64 -18.48
C SER A 448 15.36 -31.18 -18.56
N LEU A 449 15.60 -29.88 -18.33
CA LEU A 449 16.93 -29.31 -18.34
C LEU A 449 17.75 -29.82 -17.15
N ILE A 450 17.18 -29.80 -15.94
CA ILE A 450 17.85 -30.27 -14.72
C ILE A 450 18.27 -31.74 -14.85
N VAL A 451 17.42 -32.60 -15.42
CA VAL A 451 17.73 -34.03 -15.60
C VAL A 451 18.80 -34.26 -16.68
N GLN A 452 18.88 -33.40 -17.70
CA GLN A 452 19.84 -33.54 -18.81
C GLN A 452 21.22 -32.96 -18.49
N THR A 453 21.33 -32.03 -17.55
CA THR A 453 22.63 -31.48 -17.09
C THR A 453 23.13 -32.23 -15.86
N PRO A 454 24.22 -33.03 -15.95
CA PRO A 454 24.78 -33.79 -14.82
C PRO A 454 25.29 -32.90 -13.66
#